data_AF-A0A7Y3DJQ2-F1
#
_entry.id   AF-A0A7Y3DJQ2-F1
#
_cell.length_a   1.000
_cell.length_b   1.000
_cell.length_c   1.000
_cell.angle_alpha   90.00
_cell.angle_beta   90.00
_cell.angle_gamma   90.00
#
_symmetry.space_group_name_H-M   'P 1'
#
loop_
_entity.id
_entity.type
_entity.pdbx_description
1 polymer ?
#
loop_
_entity_poly.entity_id
_entity_poly.type
_entity_poly.pdbx_seq_one_letter_code
_entity_poly.pdbx_strand_id
1 'polypeptide(L)'
;MPLDPDVVEAVREMDEPDLRRLLMLARARLEARGVAIGAEAKRVRYREQLIRCGKQNCTRCPHGPYWYAYWTEDGRRRSCYLGRLDEEDVPVVASEKTARG
;
A
#
# COMPACT_ATOMS: atom_id res chain seq x y z
N MET A 1 2.32 5.87 -12.46
CA MET A 1 3.11 6.83 -11.66
C MET A 1 2.81 6.52 -10.20
N PRO A 2 3.82 6.36 -9.33
CA PRO A 2 3.58 6.28 -7.89
C PRO A 2 2.94 7.58 -7.40
N LEU A 3 2.26 7.54 -6.25
CA LEU A 3 1.85 8.77 -5.57
C LEU A 3 3.08 9.62 -5.24
N ASP A 4 2.90 10.93 -5.23
CA ASP A 4 3.91 11.88 -4.79
C ASP A 4 4.29 11.58 -3.32
N PRO A 5 5.59 11.49 -2.96
CA PRO A 5 6.02 11.26 -1.58
C PRO A 5 5.40 12.23 -0.57
N ASP A 6 5.22 13.50 -0.94
CA ASP A 6 4.65 14.51 -0.03
C ASP A 6 3.17 14.24 0.23
N VAL A 7 2.44 13.69 -0.75
CA VAL A 7 1.06 13.24 -0.57
C VAL A 7 1.00 12.02 0.34
N VAL A 8 1.96 11.09 0.21
CA VAL A 8 2.03 9.91 1.08
C VAL A 8 2.26 10.33 2.53
N GLU A 9 3.16 11.28 2.76
CA GLU A 9 3.44 11.80 4.09
C GLU A 9 2.24 12.54 4.67
N ALA A 10 1.60 13.41 3.88
CA ALA A 10 0.40 14.11 4.33
C ALA A 10 -0.72 13.16 4.75
N VAL A 11 -0.88 12.00 4.08
CA VAL A 11 -1.88 10.99 4.46
C VAL A 11 -1.56 10.31 5.79
N ARG A 12 -0.29 10.18 6.18
CA ARG A 12 0.10 9.58 7.47
C ARG A 12 -0.24 10.47 8.65
N GLU A 13 -0.08 11.78 8.44
CA GLU A 13 -0.35 12.78 9.47
C GLU A 13 -1.86 13.11 9.60
N MET A 14 -2.71 12.59 8.71
CA MET A 14 -4.16 12.81 8.77
C MET A 14 -4.80 12.05 9.93
N ASP A 15 -5.72 12.71 10.61
CA ASP A 15 -6.57 12.07 11.62
C ASP A 15 -7.71 11.25 11.00
N GLU A 16 -8.44 10.51 11.83
CA GLU A 16 -9.55 9.68 11.37
C GLU A 16 -10.63 10.45 10.58
N PRO A 17 -11.12 11.63 11.02
CA PRO A 17 -12.01 12.47 10.22
C PRO A 17 -11.47 12.81 8.83
N ASP A 18 -10.22 13.25 8.71
CA ASP A 18 -9.61 13.62 7.45
C ASP A 18 -9.38 12.41 6.54
N LEU A 19 -8.97 11.28 7.10
CA LEU A 19 -8.85 10.01 6.37
C LEU A 19 -10.20 9.55 5.81
N ARG A 20 -11.29 9.67 6.58
CA ARG A 20 -12.64 9.37 6.08
C ARG A 20 -13.05 10.32 4.96
N ARG A 21 -12.75 11.62 5.10
CA ARG A 21 -13.03 12.62 4.05
C ARG A 21 -12.26 12.32 2.77
N LEU A 22 -10.97 11.99 2.88
CA LEU A 22 -10.12 11.59 1.77
C LEU A 22 -10.69 10.34 1.06
N LEU A 23 -11.09 9.33 1.83
CA LEU A 23 -11.70 8.11 1.29
C LEU A 23 -12.99 8.42 0.49
N MET A 24 -13.87 9.26 1.04
CA MET A 24 -15.10 9.68 0.35
C MET A 24 -14.79 10.42 -0.96
N LEU A 25 -13.84 11.35 -0.93
CA LEU A 25 -13.42 12.10 -2.11
C LEU A 25 -12.80 11.19 -3.18
N ALA A 26 -11.90 10.30 -2.79
CA ALA A 26 -11.26 9.34 -3.68
C ALA A 26 -12.29 8.40 -4.33
N ARG A 27 -13.23 7.88 -3.53
CA ARG A 27 -14.33 7.04 -4.03
C ARG A 27 -15.18 7.76 -5.07
N ALA A 28 -15.67 8.97 -4.75
CA ALA A 28 -16.49 9.75 -5.67
C ALA A 28 -15.75 10.03 -6.99
N ARG A 29 -14.44 10.30 -6.94
CA ARG A 29 -13.63 10.54 -8.13
C ARG A 29 -13.42 9.29 -8.99
N LEU A 30 -13.30 8.11 -8.37
CA LEU A 30 -13.20 6.82 -9.06
C LEU A 30 -14.52 6.47 -9.75
N GLU A 31 -15.64 6.61 -9.05
CA GLU A 31 -16.98 6.39 -9.60
C GLU A 31 -17.29 7.32 -10.77
N ALA A 32 -16.94 8.60 -10.67
CA ALA A 32 -17.10 9.57 -11.77
C ALA A 32 -16.28 9.20 -13.03
N ARG A 33 -15.24 8.37 -12.88
CA ARG A 33 -14.45 7.81 -13.99
C ARG A 33 -14.95 6.43 -14.46
N GLY A 34 -16.09 5.97 -13.96
CA GLY A 34 -16.64 4.66 -14.27
C GLY A 34 -15.90 3.50 -13.62
N VAL A 35 -15.04 3.75 -12.63
CA VAL A 35 -14.37 2.69 -11.88
C VAL A 35 -15.34 2.17 -10.82
N ALA A 36 -15.81 0.95 -11.00
CA ALA A 36 -16.67 0.29 -10.03
C ALA A 36 -15.90 0.02 -8.72
N ILE A 37 -16.22 0.78 -7.67
CA ILE A 37 -15.76 0.53 -6.30
C ILE A 37 -16.82 -0.34 -5.61
N GLY A 38 -16.68 -1.66 -5.72
CA GLY A 38 -17.65 -2.64 -5.20
C GLY A 38 -17.57 -2.88 -3.69
N ALA A 39 -18.67 -3.38 -3.11
CA ALA A 39 -18.82 -3.76 -1.70
C ALA A 39 -18.05 -5.04 -1.32
N GLU A 40 -17.73 -5.90 -2.29
CA GLU A 40 -16.62 -6.84 -2.11
C GLU A 40 -15.33 -6.02 -2.11
N ALA A 41 -14.95 -5.54 -0.93
CA ALA A 41 -13.60 -5.05 -0.71
C ALA A 41 -12.66 -6.16 -1.18
N LYS A 42 -12.08 -5.98 -2.38
CA LYS A 42 -11.12 -6.93 -2.96
C LYS A 42 -10.13 -7.22 -1.85
N ARG A 43 -10.01 -8.49 -1.43
CA ARG A 43 -9.20 -8.83 -0.26
C ARG A 43 -7.76 -8.37 -0.50
N VAL A 44 -7.42 -7.22 0.08
CA VAL A 44 -6.07 -6.67 0.02
C VAL A 44 -5.25 -7.40 1.08
N ARG A 45 -4.16 -8.02 0.66
CA ARG A 45 -3.15 -8.57 1.57
C ARG A 45 -1.97 -7.62 1.61
N TYR A 46 -1.49 -7.34 2.80
CA TYR A 46 -0.33 -6.49 3.01
C TYR A 46 0.88 -7.36 3.33
N ARG A 47 2.05 -7.04 2.79
CA ARG A 47 3.28 -7.79 3.05
C ARG A 47 4.50 -6.87 3.07
N GLU A 48 5.38 -7.10 4.04
CA GLU A 48 6.71 -6.50 4.09
C GLU A 48 7.70 -7.19 3.14
N GLN A 49 8.61 -6.41 2.56
CA GLN A 49 9.66 -6.90 1.66
C GLN A 49 10.99 -6.19 1.91
N LEU A 50 12.06 -6.98 1.89
CA LEU A 50 13.44 -6.51 1.86
C LEU A 50 13.95 -6.54 0.41
N ILE A 51 14.48 -5.42 -0.08
CA ILE A 51 14.87 -5.24 -1.49
C ILE A 51 16.38 -5.03 -1.63
N ARG A 52 17.02 -5.73 -2.56
CA ARG A 52 18.40 -5.45 -2.98
C ARG A 52 18.40 -4.43 -4.11
N CYS A 53 19.11 -3.30 -3.96
CA CYS A 53 19.05 -2.20 -4.94
C CYS A 53 19.91 -2.41 -6.19
N GLY A 54 20.78 -3.43 -6.23
CA GLY A 54 21.64 -3.72 -7.39
C GLY A 54 22.79 -2.73 -7.63
N LYS A 55 22.98 -1.71 -6.79
CA LYS A 55 24.13 -0.79 -6.89
C LYS A 55 25.41 -1.51 -6.46
N GLN A 56 26.44 -1.48 -7.31
CA GLN A 56 27.71 -2.22 -7.11
C GLN A 56 28.37 -1.94 -5.75
N ASN A 57 28.28 -0.71 -5.25
CA ASN A 57 28.92 -0.28 -4.00
C ASN A 57 27.93 -0.12 -2.82
N CYS A 58 26.74 -0.74 -2.88
CA CYS A 58 25.80 -0.65 -1.77
C CYS A 58 26.19 -1.60 -0.63
N THR A 59 26.61 -1.04 0.51
CA THR A 59 26.94 -1.80 1.73
C THR A 59 25.76 -1.92 2.70
N ARG A 60 24.63 -1.28 2.41
CA ARG A 60 23.44 -1.20 3.30
C ARG A 60 22.26 -2.06 2.81
N CYS A 61 22.51 -2.96 1.87
CA CYS A 61 21.49 -3.92 1.42
C CYS A 61 21.34 -5.08 2.43
N PRO A 62 20.15 -5.68 2.53
CA PRO A 62 18.91 -5.30 1.84
C PRO A 62 18.23 -4.07 2.48
N HIS A 63 17.47 -3.32 1.68
CA HIS A 63 16.70 -2.16 2.13
C HIS A 63 15.28 -2.56 2.54
N GLY A 64 14.67 -1.82 3.46
CA GLY A 64 13.32 -2.07 3.96
C GLY A 64 13.30 -2.23 5.49
N PRO A 65 12.23 -2.83 6.05
CA PRO A 65 11.11 -3.44 5.34
C PRO A 65 10.24 -2.41 4.61
N TYR A 66 9.88 -2.70 3.36
CA TYR A 66 8.90 -1.93 2.60
C TYR A 66 7.58 -2.67 2.52
N TRP A 67 6.48 -1.95 2.61
CA TRP A 67 5.14 -2.50 2.55
C TRP A 67 4.58 -2.47 1.14
N TYR A 68 3.91 -3.56 0.78
CA TYR A 68 3.16 -3.71 -0.45
C TYR A 68 1.75 -4.22 -0.15
N ALA A 69 0.76 -3.62 -0.80
CA ALA A 69 -0.59 -4.15 -0.91
C ALA A 69 -0.69 -5.08 -2.13
N TYR A 70 -1.40 -6.20 -1.99
CA TYR A 70 -1.66 -7.18 -3.05
C TYR A 70 -3.14 -7.47 -3.15
N TRP A 71 -3.69 -7.45 -4.36
CA TRP A 71 -5.06 -7.87 -4.62
C TRP A 71 -5.17 -8.53 -6.01
N THR A 72 -6.33 -9.11 -6.31
CA THR A 72 -6.64 -9.61 -7.65
C THR A 72 -7.72 -8.73 -8.27
N GLU A 73 -7.52 -8.36 -9.52
CA GLU A 73 -8.43 -7.52 -10.31
C GLU A 73 -8.46 -8.05 -11.73
N ASP A 74 -9.66 -8.35 -12.25
CA ASP A 74 -9.89 -8.88 -13.59
C ASP A 74 -9.02 -10.13 -13.89
N GLY A 75 -8.92 -11.01 -12.89
CA GLY A 75 -8.10 -12.23 -12.96
C GLY A 75 -6.59 -11.99 -12.90
N ARG A 76 -6.12 -10.74 -12.76
CA ARG A 76 -4.70 -10.38 -12.70
C ARG A 76 -4.30 -9.98 -11.29
N ARG A 77 -3.15 -10.49 -10.84
CA ARG A 77 -2.56 -10.05 -9.57
C ARG A 77 -2.04 -8.63 -9.72
N ARG A 78 -2.42 -7.77 -8.78
CA ARG A 78 -1.99 -6.38 -8.67
C ARG A 78 -1.19 -6.20 -7.40
N SER A 79 -0.30 -5.21 -7.44
CA SER A 79 0.44 -4.78 -6.26
C SER A 79 0.60 -3.27 -6.23
N CYS A 80 0.58 -2.68 -5.04
CA CYS A 80 0.88 -1.27 -4.80
C CYS A 80 1.98 -1.16 -3.75
N TYR A 81 3.00 -0.35 -4.03
CA TYR A 81 4.04 0.01 -3.06
C TYR A 81 3.50 1.08 -2.11
N LEU A 82 3.59 0.84 -0.80
CA LEU A 82 3.07 1.72 0.24
C LEU A 82 4.17 2.48 0.99
N GLY A 83 5.44 2.17 0.74
CA GLY A 83 6.56 2.77 1.48
C GLY A 83 6.96 1.99 2.72
N ARG A 84 7.65 2.65 3.65
CA ARG A 84 7.92 2.13 5.00
C ARG A 84 6.77 2.53 5.90
N LEU A 85 6.10 1.60 6.58
CA LEU A 85 5.04 1.95 7.53
C LEU A 85 5.63 1.90 8.93
N ASP A 86 5.24 2.86 9.77
CA ASP A 86 5.54 2.83 11.19
C ASP A 86 4.61 1.85 11.90
N GLU A 87 4.91 1.47 13.15
CA GLU A 87 4.19 0.40 13.87
C GLU A 87 2.68 0.67 13.97
N GLU A 88 2.30 1.94 14.10
CA GLU A 88 0.91 2.41 14.20
C GLU A 88 0.15 2.31 12.86
N ASP A 89 0.86 2.32 11.73
CA ASP A 89 0.31 2.27 10.38
C ASP A 89 0.23 0.85 9.81
N VAL A 90 0.76 -0.15 10.52
CA VAL A 90 0.76 -1.54 10.04
C VAL A 90 -0.68 -2.08 10.03
N PRO A 91 -1.23 -2.49 8.86
CA PRO A 91 -2.59 -3.01 8.80
C PRO A 91 -2.72 -4.27 9.67
N VAL A 92 -3.70 -4.31 10.57
CA VAL A 92 -3.89 -5.41 11.55
C VAL A 92 -4.03 -6.79 10.89
N VAL A 93 -4.48 -6.85 9.64
CA VAL A 93 -4.63 -8.08 8.83
C VAL A 93 -3.38 -8.47 8.03
N ALA A 94 -2.24 -7.79 8.23
CA ALA A 94 -1.02 -7.96 7.44
C ALA A 94 -0.19 -9.23 7.72
N SER A 95 -0.56 -10.04 8.71
CA SER A 95 0.36 -11.03 9.28
C SER A 95 0.06 -12.47 8.84
N GLU A 96 0.01 -12.74 7.54
CA GLU A 96 0.39 -14.08 7.07
C GLU A 96 1.90 -14.08 6.81
N LYS A 97 2.69 -14.29 7.88
CA LYS A 97 4.10 -14.65 7.75
C LYS A 97 4.17 -15.89 6.86
N THR A 98 4.43 -15.69 5.58
CA THR A 98 4.67 -16.81 4.67
C THR A 98 6.10 -17.27 4.93
N ALA A 99 6.30 -18.03 6.01
CA ALA A 99 7.38 -18.99 6.07
C ALA A 99 7.08 -20.03 4.98
N ARG A 100 7.77 -19.94 3.85
CA ARG A 100 7.86 -21.02 2.88
C ARG A 100 9.31 -21.13 2.43
N GLY A 101 9.91 -22.25 2.84
CA GLY A 101 10.85 -23.08 2.07
C GLY A 101 12.10 -22.42 1.54
#